data_AF-A0A4Q4Y7I4-F1
#
_entry.id   AF-A0A4Q4Y7I4-F1
#
_cell.length_a   1.000
_cell.length_b   1.000
_cell.length_c   1.000
_cell.angle_alpha   90.00
_cell.angle_beta   90.00
_cell.angle_gamma   90.00
#
_symmetry.space_group_name_H-M   'P 1'
#
loop_
_entity.id
_entity.type
_entity.pdbx_description
1 polymer ?
#
loop_
_entity_poly.entity_id
_entity_poly.type
_entity_poly.pdbx_seq_one_letter_code
_entity_poly.pdbx_strand_id
1 'polypeptide(L)'
;MNGKAHEVVDLVALGDNIAVQTKRISEYFNANNIAAPTFAANSSEPPETAEYVAMYNSLKSSLDDLGRLVDGPRRWLRSFVCQANDLAAFQVAFELDFFSLVPPQGDISLEDLVDKVALDAD
;
A
#
# COMPACT_ATOMS: atom_id res chain seq x y z
N MET A 1 19.33 -6.65 -35.98
CA MET A 1 18.93 -6.28 -34.60
C MET A 1 17.59 -5.58 -34.70
N ASN A 2 16.49 -6.31 -34.55
CA ASN A 2 15.14 -5.73 -34.57
C ASN A 2 14.89 -5.07 -33.21
N GLY A 3 15.01 -3.75 -33.14
CA GLY A 3 14.50 -2.99 -32.01
C GLY A 3 12.99 -3.16 -31.98
N LYS A 4 12.48 -3.93 -31.01
CA LYS A 4 11.07 -3.81 -30.63
C LYS A 4 10.84 -2.35 -30.30
N ALA A 5 9.90 -1.71 -31.00
CA ALA A 5 9.39 -0.42 -30.58
C ALA A 5 9.02 -0.55 -29.10
N HIS A 6 9.65 0.28 -28.26
CA HIS A 6 9.29 0.31 -26.85
C HIS A 6 7.86 0.83 -26.82
N GLU A 7 6.91 -0.04 -26.46
CA GLU A 7 5.53 0.37 -26.27
C GLU A 7 5.57 1.51 -25.26
N VAL A 8 5.11 2.69 -25.70
CA VAL A 8 5.10 3.89 -24.85
C VAL A 8 4.00 3.66 -23.85
N VAL A 9 4.40 3.28 -22.64
CA VAL A 9 3.48 3.14 -21.51
C VAL A 9 3.10 4.54 -21.05
N ASP A 10 1.84 4.90 -21.26
CA ASP A 10 1.28 6.20 -20.85
C ASP A 10 0.26 6.05 -19.71
N LEU A 11 -0.26 7.19 -19.23
CA LEU A 11 -1.22 7.23 -18.13
C LEU A 11 -2.49 6.40 -18.40
N VAL A 12 -2.98 6.43 -19.65
CA VAL A 12 -4.23 5.77 -20.03
C VAL A 12 -4.01 4.26 -20.10
N ALA A 13 -2.94 3.83 -20.75
CA ALA A 13 -2.56 2.42 -20.84
C ALA A 13 -2.35 1.79 -19.45
N LEU A 14 -1.70 2.50 -18.53
CA LEU A 14 -1.53 2.05 -17.14
C LEU A 14 -2.87 1.97 -16.40
N GLY A 15 -3.73 2.98 -16.54
CA GLY A 15 -5.08 2.98 -15.94
C GLY A 15 -5.93 1.80 -16.40
N ASP A 16 -5.95 1.53 -17.70
CA ASP A 16 -6.67 0.39 -18.28
C ASP A 16 -6.11 -0.95 -17.78
N ASN A 17 -4.78 -1.06 -17.69
CA ASN A 17 -4.12 -2.26 -17.16
C ASN A 17 -4.48 -2.52 -15.69
N ILE A 18 -4.44 -1.49 -14.84
CA ILE A 18 -4.82 -1.58 -13.42
C ILE A 18 -6.28 -2.05 -13.28
N ALA A 19 -7.19 -1.50 -14.09
CA ALA A 19 -8.60 -1.89 -14.07
C ALA A 19 -8.78 -3.38 -14.45
N VAL A 20 -8.11 -3.84 -15.51
CA VAL A 20 -8.13 -5.25 -15.93
C VAL A 20 -7.61 -6.18 -14.83
N GLN A 21 -6.48 -5.83 -14.22
CA GLN A 21 -5.85 -6.69 -13.21
C GLN A 21 -6.61 -6.72 -11.89
N THR A 22 -7.15 -5.57 -11.47
CA THR A 22 -8.02 -5.49 -10.29
C THR A 22 -9.26 -6.38 -10.47
N LYS A 23 -9.87 -6.36 -11.68
CA LYS A 23 -10.99 -7.25 -12.00
C LYS A 23 -10.60 -8.73 -11.93
N ARG A 24 -9.45 -9.12 -12.49
CA ARG A 24 -8.96 -10.51 -12.42
C ARG A 24 -8.72 -10.98 -10.98
N ILE A 25 -8.16 -10.14 -10.13
CA ILE A 25 -7.97 -10.45 -8.71
C ILE A 25 -9.34 -10.63 -8.01
N SER A 26 -10.32 -9.76 -8.31
CA SER A 26 -11.68 -9.92 -7.79
C SER A 26 -12.34 -11.22 -8.25
N GLU A 27 -12.20 -11.58 -9.53
CA GLU A 27 -12.69 -12.85 -10.08
C GLU A 27 -12.02 -14.06 -9.39
N TYR A 28 -10.71 -13.98 -9.14
CA TYR A 28 -9.97 -15.01 -8.39
C TYR A 28 -10.51 -15.17 -6.96
N PHE A 29 -10.76 -14.08 -6.24
CA PHE A 29 -11.33 -14.16 -4.90
C PHE A 29 -12.72 -14.80 -4.90
N ASN A 30 -13.58 -14.39 -5.83
CA ASN A 30 -14.92 -14.96 -5.97
C ASN A 30 -14.87 -16.46 -6.31
N ALA A 31 -14.01 -16.87 -7.26
CA ALA A 31 -13.88 -18.26 -7.69
C ALA A 31 -13.37 -19.19 -6.57
N ASN A 32 -12.54 -18.66 -5.67
CA ASN A 32 -11.96 -19.42 -4.56
C ASN A 32 -12.73 -19.25 -3.24
N ASN A 33 -13.86 -18.53 -3.23
CA ASN A 33 -14.62 -18.18 -2.03
C ASN A 33 -13.78 -17.48 -0.95
N ILE A 34 -12.87 -16.60 -1.37
CA ILE A 34 -11.98 -15.83 -0.49
C ILE A 34 -12.60 -14.43 -0.33
N ALA A 35 -12.65 -13.92 0.91
CA ALA A 35 -13.06 -12.55 1.16
C ALA A 35 -12.01 -11.58 0.60
N ALA A 36 -12.45 -10.56 -0.13
CA ALA A 36 -11.53 -9.54 -0.65
C ALA A 36 -10.88 -8.77 0.52
N PRO A 37 -9.55 -8.54 0.49
CA PRO A 37 -8.88 -7.76 1.51
C PRO A 37 -9.42 -6.33 1.60
N THR A 38 -9.49 -5.80 2.80
CA THR A 38 -9.90 -4.42 3.11
C THR A 38 -8.91 -3.80 4.10
N PHE A 39 -9.07 -2.51 4.40
CA PHE A 39 -8.29 -1.85 5.47
C PHE A 39 -8.84 -2.11 6.88
N ALA A 40 -9.88 -2.93 7.03
CA ALA A 40 -10.41 -3.29 8.34
C ALA A 40 -9.42 -4.18 9.09
N ALA A 41 -9.34 -4.00 10.43
CA ALA A 41 -8.42 -4.77 11.27
C ALA A 41 -8.67 -6.29 11.28
N ASN A 42 -9.87 -6.71 10.88
CA ASN A 42 -10.25 -8.12 10.74
C ASN A 42 -10.23 -8.61 9.28
N SER A 43 -9.60 -7.87 8.37
CA SER A 43 -9.42 -8.32 6.98
C SER A 43 -8.57 -9.58 6.95
N SER A 44 -8.94 -10.53 6.09
CA SER A 44 -8.13 -11.72 5.84
C SER A 44 -6.82 -11.35 5.14
N GLU A 45 -5.77 -12.10 5.46
CA GLU A 45 -4.50 -12.01 4.74
C GLU A 45 -4.68 -12.41 3.27
N PRO A 46 -3.96 -11.76 2.34
CA PRO A 46 -3.95 -12.17 0.94
C PRO A 46 -3.41 -13.61 0.76
N PRO A 47 -3.88 -14.35 -0.26
CA PRO A 47 -3.35 -15.68 -0.56
C PRO A 47 -1.87 -15.65 -0.97
N GLU A 48 -1.10 -16.67 -0.61
CA GLU A 48 0.32 -16.80 -1.01
C GLU A 48 0.53 -17.71 -2.23
N THR A 49 -0.55 -18.03 -2.96
CA THR A 49 -0.44 -18.91 -4.13
C THR A 49 0.36 -18.23 -5.24
N ALA A 50 1.15 -19.01 -6.00
CA ALA A 50 1.96 -18.47 -7.09
C ALA A 50 1.11 -17.73 -8.14
N GLU A 51 -0.11 -18.21 -8.40
CA GLU A 51 -1.06 -17.57 -9.31
C GLU A 51 -1.49 -16.18 -8.81
N TYR A 52 -1.91 -16.08 -7.55
CA TYR A 52 -2.31 -14.81 -6.96
C TYR A 52 -1.13 -13.83 -6.88
N VAL A 53 0.03 -14.28 -6.42
CA VAL A 53 1.25 -13.47 -6.30
C VAL A 53 1.67 -12.89 -7.64
N ALA A 54 1.55 -13.65 -8.74
CA ALA A 54 1.84 -13.14 -10.08
C ALA A 54 0.90 -12.00 -10.50
N MET A 55 -0.41 -12.14 -10.24
CA MET A 55 -1.38 -11.06 -10.52
C MET A 55 -1.13 -9.83 -9.63
N TYR A 56 -0.88 -10.06 -8.34
CA TYR A 56 -0.58 -9.00 -7.37
C TYR A 56 0.68 -8.21 -7.77
N ASN A 57 1.77 -8.90 -8.10
CA ASN A 57 3.03 -8.25 -8.49
C ASN A 57 2.85 -7.42 -9.76
N SER A 58 2.08 -7.93 -10.74
CA SER A 58 1.81 -7.15 -11.94
C SER A 58 0.98 -5.90 -11.63
N LEU A 59 0.00 -5.99 -10.73
CA LEU A 59 -0.85 -4.85 -10.37
C LEU A 59 -0.03 -3.80 -9.64
N LYS A 60 0.82 -4.26 -8.70
CA LYS A 60 1.72 -3.40 -7.94
C LYS A 60 2.69 -2.66 -8.85
N SER A 61 3.27 -3.32 -9.85
CA SER A 61 4.15 -2.68 -10.83
C SER A 61 3.42 -1.57 -11.59
N SER A 62 2.22 -1.82 -12.10
CA SER A 62 1.44 -0.82 -12.84
C SER A 62 1.03 0.37 -11.96
N LEU A 63 0.67 0.11 -10.69
CA LEU A 63 0.36 1.16 -9.71
C LEU A 63 1.59 2.04 -9.41
N ASP A 64 2.76 1.45 -9.23
CA ASP A 64 3.99 2.17 -8.95
C ASP A 64 4.43 3.03 -10.16
N ASP A 65 4.31 2.48 -11.37
CA ASP A 65 4.63 3.22 -12.60
C ASP A 65 3.65 4.37 -12.86
N LEU A 66 2.35 4.15 -12.62
CA LEU A 66 1.34 5.21 -12.71
C LEU A 66 1.61 6.31 -11.67
N GLY A 67 1.88 5.94 -10.43
CA GLY A 67 2.23 6.89 -9.38
C GLY A 67 3.44 7.74 -9.73
N ARG A 68 4.51 7.11 -10.25
CA ARG A 68 5.72 7.81 -10.72
C ARG A 68 5.42 8.77 -11.88
N LEU A 69 4.59 8.36 -12.83
CA LEU A 69 4.24 9.20 -13.99
C LEU A 69 3.38 10.40 -13.58
N VAL A 70 2.43 10.20 -12.64
CA VAL A 70 1.58 11.26 -12.08
C VAL A 70 2.40 12.28 -11.28
N ASP A 71 3.33 11.81 -10.44
CA ASP A 71 4.16 12.71 -9.65
C ASP A 71 5.20 13.43 -10.52
N GLY A 72 5.76 12.73 -11.50
CA GLY A 72 6.95 13.16 -12.20
C GLY A 72 8.20 13.19 -11.30
N PRO A 73 9.39 13.25 -11.90
CA PRO A 73 10.65 13.01 -11.17
C PRO A 73 10.90 14.03 -10.05
N ARG A 74 10.53 15.30 -10.26
CA ARG A 74 10.81 16.38 -9.31
C ARG A 74 9.95 16.28 -8.05
N ARG A 75 8.65 15.96 -8.17
CA ARG A 75 7.75 15.82 -7.02
C ARG A 75 8.08 14.52 -6.28
N TRP A 76 8.25 13.44 -7.04
CA TRP A 76 8.61 12.14 -6.48
C TRP A 76 9.87 12.22 -5.62
N LEU A 77 10.96 12.83 -6.11
CA LEU A 77 12.20 12.91 -5.34
C LEU A 77 12.05 13.74 -4.05
N ARG A 78 11.26 14.82 -4.08
CA ARG A 78 10.98 15.61 -2.87
C ARG A 78 10.19 14.82 -1.83
N SER A 79 9.24 14.00 -2.26
CA SER A 79 8.49 13.12 -1.35
C SER A 79 9.37 11.96 -0.85
N PHE A 80 10.21 11.40 -1.71
CA PHE A 80 11.09 10.29 -1.38
C PHE A 80 12.07 10.63 -0.25
N VAL A 81 12.70 11.81 -0.28
CA VAL A 81 13.64 12.21 0.79
C VAL A 81 12.96 12.38 2.16
N CYS A 82 11.64 12.58 2.19
CA CYS A 82 10.88 12.69 3.42
C CYS A 82 10.45 11.33 4.01
N GLN A 83 10.62 10.21 3.29
CA GLN A 83 10.27 8.87 3.81
C GLN A 83 11.03 8.48 5.08
N ALA A 84 12.19 9.11 5.33
CA ALA A 84 12.92 8.94 6.58
C ALA A 84 12.11 9.38 7.82
N ASN A 85 11.20 10.35 7.65
CA ASN A 85 10.31 10.79 8.74
C ASN A 85 9.32 9.69 9.10
N ASP A 86 8.76 8.98 8.12
CA ASP A 86 7.85 7.85 8.36
C ASP A 86 8.57 6.73 9.11
N LEU A 87 9.83 6.44 8.72
CA LEU A 87 10.64 5.45 9.42
C LEU A 87 10.97 5.86 10.87
N ALA A 88 11.31 7.12 11.10
CA ALA A 88 11.54 7.64 12.44
C ALA A 88 10.27 7.58 13.30
N ALA A 89 9.10 7.90 12.72
CA ALA A 89 7.81 7.77 13.40
C ALA A 89 7.52 6.32 13.78
N PHE A 90 7.79 5.35 12.89
CA PHE A 90 7.65 3.93 13.22
C PHE A 90 8.60 3.49 14.33
N GLN A 91 9.85 3.98 14.33
CA GLN A 91 10.78 3.67 15.41
C GLN A 91 10.24 4.12 16.77
N VAL A 92 9.74 5.36 16.88
CA VAL A 92 9.12 5.88 18.10
C VAL A 92 7.89 5.05 18.50
N ALA A 93 7.02 4.73 17.52
CA ALA A 93 5.83 3.93 17.76
C ALA A 93 6.15 2.52 18.30
N PHE A 94 7.24 1.89 17.85
CA PHE A 94 7.70 0.61 18.39
C PHE A 94 8.35 0.76 19.78
N GLU A 95 9.19 1.76 20.00
CA GLU A 95 9.86 2.01 21.29
C GLU A 95 8.85 2.30 22.41
N LEU A 96 7.72 2.92 22.07
CA LEU A 96 6.66 3.28 23.00
C LEU A 96 5.45 2.33 22.97
N ASP A 97 5.57 1.20 22.26
CA ASP A 97 4.54 0.16 22.20
C ASP A 97 3.16 0.65 21.71
N PHE A 98 3.12 1.67 20.84
CA PHE A 98 1.89 2.30 20.36
C PHE A 98 0.91 1.29 19.76
N PHE A 99 1.43 0.32 19.00
CA PHE A 99 0.60 -0.70 18.33
C PHE A 99 -0.11 -1.65 19.30
N SER A 100 0.37 -1.77 20.55
CA SER A 100 -0.30 -2.54 21.61
C SER A 100 -1.29 -1.69 22.41
N LEU A 101 -1.11 -0.36 22.41
CA LEU A 101 -1.95 0.59 23.15
C LEU A 101 -3.16 1.07 22.36
N VAL A 102 -3.03 1.14 21.03
CA VAL A 102 -4.15 1.43 20.12
C VAL A 102 -5.00 0.17 19.97
N PRO A 103 -6.31 0.23 20.30
CA PRO A 103 -7.16 -0.95 20.22
C PRO A 103 -7.32 -1.41 18.75
N PRO A 104 -7.27 -2.72 18.46
CA PRO A 104 -7.47 -3.25 17.11
C PRO A 104 -8.86 -2.91 16.53
N GLN A 105 -9.85 -2.66 17.38
CA GLN A 105 -11.17 -2.17 17.00
C GLN A 105 -11.58 -1.02 17.91
N GLY A 106 -12.09 0.05 17.29
CA GLY A 106 -12.45 1.29 17.99
C GLY A 106 -11.34 2.32 17.96
N ASP A 107 -11.54 3.40 18.70
CA ASP A 107 -10.64 4.54 18.72
C ASP A 107 -10.04 4.72 20.11
N ILE A 108 -8.87 5.35 20.17
CA ILE A 108 -8.27 5.87 21.40
C ILE A 108 -8.10 7.38 21.24
N SER A 109 -8.36 8.15 22.28
CA SER A 109 -8.10 9.59 22.25
C SER A 109 -6.58 9.86 22.29
N LEU A 110 -6.16 11.02 21.79
CA LEU A 110 -4.74 11.39 21.84
C LEU A 110 -4.29 11.56 23.29
N GLU A 111 -5.17 12.11 24.13
CA GLU A 111 -4.95 12.33 25.55
C GLU A 111 -4.72 11.00 26.28
N ASP A 112 -5.58 9.99 26.04
CA ASP A 112 -5.45 8.67 26.65
C ASP A 112 -4.19 7.93 26.16
N LEU A 113 -3.73 8.20 24.94
CA LEU A 113 -2.51 7.61 24.39
C LEU A 113 -1.27 8.25 25.03
N VAL A 114 -1.23 9.59 25.10
CA VAL A 114 -0.16 10.37 25.72
C VAL A 114 0.05 9.98 27.19
N ASP A 115 -1.05 9.87 27.94
CA ASP A 115 -1.03 9.44 29.34
C ASP A 115 -0.41 8.03 29.50
N LYS A 116 -0.53 7.17 28.49
CA LYS A 116 0.06 5.82 28.49
C LYS A 116 1.52 5.79 28.05
N VAL A 117 1.99 6.76 27.25
CA VAL A 117 3.30 6.68 26.58
C VAL A 117 4.34 7.71 27.04
N ALA A 118 4.03 8.57 28.01
CA ALA A 118 4.95 9.60 28.54
C ALA A 118 5.61 10.46 27.44
N LEU A 119 4.93 10.61 26.31
CA LEU A 119 5.27 11.50 25.21
C LEU A 119 4.49 12.82 25.38
N ASP A 120 4.99 13.93 24.90
CA ASP A 120 4.21 15.16 24.81
C ASP A 120 3.16 15.07 23.70
N ALA A 121 2.10 15.89 23.83
CA ALA A 121 1.00 15.93 22.88
C ALA A 121 1.23 16.91 21.70
N ASP A 122 2.36 17.62 21.70
CA ASP A 122 2.67 18.75 20.82
C ASP A 122 3.46 18.35 19.56
#